data_AF-A0A7K4QX33-F1
#
_entry.id   AF-A0A7K4QX33-F1
#
_cell.length_a   1.000
_cell.length_b   1.000
_cell.length_c   1.000
_cell.angle_alpha   90.00
_cell.angle_beta   90.00
_cell.angle_gamma   90.00
#
_symmetry.space_group_name_H-M   'P 1'
#
loop_
_entity.id
_entity.type
_entity.pdbx_description
1 polymer ?
#
loop_
_entity_poly.entity_id
_entity_poly.type
_entity_poly.pdbx_seq_one_letter_code
_entity_poly.pdbx_strand_id
1 'polypeptide(L)' 'KNKTWLTTLFCILASKTKKQIFVSYNLQNTDSNFTLLIENRIKEEMTAFPEKF' A
#
# COMPACT_ATOMS: atom_id res chain seq x y z
N LYS A 1 8.41 -11.00 -7.22
CA LYS A 1 8.79 -9.64 -6.78
C LYS A 1 7.58 -8.86 -6.23
N ASN A 2 6.42 -8.94 -6.86
CA ASN A 2 5.18 -8.24 -6.49
C ASN A 2 4.66 -8.62 -5.09
N LYS A 3 4.78 -9.90 -4.72
CA LYS A 3 4.30 -10.40 -3.42
C LYS A 3 5.00 -9.74 -2.23
N THR A 4 6.30 -9.47 -2.34
CA THR A 4 7.11 -8.92 -1.24
C THR A 4 6.73 -7.49 -0.89
N TRP A 5 6.55 -6.63 -1.91
CA TRP A 5 6.19 -5.24 -1.71
C TRP A 5 4.77 -5.09 -1.10
N LEU A 6 3.83 -5.97 -1.49
CA LEU A 6 2.45 -5.91 -1.02
C LEU A 6 2.40 -6.29 0.46
N THR A 7 3.21 -7.27 0.86
CA THR A 7 3.40 -7.62 2.26
C THR A 7 3.98 -6.46 3.07
N THR A 8 5.00 -5.77 2.55
CA THR A 8 5.58 -4.60 3.22
C THR A 8 4.56 -3.48 3.37
N LEU A 9 3.83 -3.17 2.31
CA LEU A 9 2.77 -2.16 2.32
C LEU A 9 1.66 -2.54 3.32
N PHE A 10 1.18 -3.78 3.29
CA PHE A 10 0.22 -4.31 4.24
C PHE A 10 0.69 -4.13 5.69
N CYS A 11 1.93 -4.51 6.02
CA CYS A 11 2.47 -4.35 7.37
C CYS A 11 2.50 -2.88 7.81
N ILE A 12 2.88 -1.96 6.92
CA ILE A 12 2.94 -0.52 7.21
C ILE A 12 1.53 0.02 7.48
N LEU A 13 0.54 -0.33 6.63
CA LEU A 13 -0.83 0.13 6.81
C LEU A 13 -1.47 -0.45 8.07
N ALA A 14 -1.30 -1.75 8.32
CA ALA A 14 -1.82 -2.40 9.52
C ALA A 14 -1.23 -1.79 10.79
N SER A 15 0.08 -1.49 10.79
CA SER A 15 0.75 -0.86 11.94
C SER A 15 0.26 0.58 12.19
N LYS A 16 0.00 1.35 11.13
CA LYS A 16 -0.47 2.74 11.26
C LYS A 16 -1.93 2.83 11.70
N THR A 17 -2.79 2.01 11.13
CA THR A 17 -4.24 2.05 11.38
C THR A 17 -4.64 1.25 12.62
N LYS A 18 -3.77 0.34 13.11
CA LYS A 18 -4.08 -0.63 14.17
C LYS A 18 -5.31 -1.49 13.86
N LYS A 19 -5.64 -1.67 12.58
CA LYS A 19 -6.76 -2.49 12.09
C LYS A 19 -6.22 -3.63 11.24
N GLN A 20 -7.04 -4.67 11.07
CA GLN A 20 -6.76 -5.70 10.06
C GLN A 20 -7.01 -5.11 8.67
N ILE A 21 -5.99 -5.17 7.81
CA ILE A 21 -6.04 -4.66 6.44
C ILE A 21 -6.12 -5.85 5.47
N PHE A 22 -6.76 -5.67 4.32
CA PHE A 22 -6.66 -6.62 3.21
C PHE A 22 -6.20 -5.86 1.98
N VAL A 23 -5.18 -6.38 1.29
CA VAL A 23 -4.62 -5.77 0.09
C VAL A 23 -4.80 -6.73 -1.08
N SER A 24 -5.51 -6.27 -2.11
CA SER A 24 -5.66 -6.97 -3.39
C SER A 24 -5.07 -6.09 -4.48
N TYR A 25 -4.17 -6.65 -5.28
CA TYR A 25 -3.48 -5.95 -6.36
C TYR A 25 -3.80 -6.62 -7.69
N ASN A 26 -4.56 -5.90 -8.52
CA ASN A 26 -5.10 -6.43 -9.77
C ASN A 26 -4.43 -5.84 -11.03
N LEU A 27 -3.34 -5.10 -10.87
CA LEU A 27 -2.60 -4.54 -12.00
C LEU A 27 -1.54 -5.55 -12.48
N GLN A 28 -1.45 -5.74 -13.80
CA GLN A 28 -0.46 -6.67 -14.39
C GLN A 28 0.97 -6.11 -14.39
N ASN A 29 1.13 -4.80 -14.15
CA ASN A 29 2.42 -4.14 -14.12
C ASN A 29 3.21 -4.50 -12.84
N THR A 30 4.42 -5.03 -13.02
CA THR A 30 5.33 -5.48 -11.96
C THR A 30 6.61 -4.66 -11.87
N ASP A 31 6.67 -3.55 -12.61
CA ASP A 31 7.86 -2.71 -12.71
C ASP A 31 8.12 -2.01 -11.37
N SER A 32 9.33 -2.14 -10.84
CA SER A 32 9.65 -1.68 -9.47
C SER A 32 9.40 -0.19 -9.26
N ASN A 33 9.61 0.61 -10.32
CA ASN A 33 9.34 2.04 -10.32
C ASN A 33 7.84 2.33 -10.23
N PHE A 34 7.03 1.54 -10.94
CA PHE A 34 5.58 1.67 -10.93
C PHE A 34 5.01 1.30 -9.56
N THR A 35 5.56 0.26 -8.94
CA THR A 35 5.25 -0.03 -7.54
C THR A 35 5.59 1.20 -6.69
N LEU A 36 6.82 1.71 -6.65
CA LEU A 36 7.15 2.86 -5.79
C LEU A 36 6.17 4.06 -5.91
N LEU A 37 5.67 4.35 -7.12
CA LEU A 37 4.62 5.37 -7.33
C LEU A 37 3.30 5.05 -6.62
N ILE A 38 2.84 3.80 -6.65
CA ILE A 38 1.63 3.36 -5.95
C ILE A 38 1.79 3.53 -4.43
N GLU A 39 2.97 3.22 -3.88
CA GLU A 39 3.20 3.28 -2.44
C GLU A 39 3.19 4.73 -1.97
N ASN A 40 3.85 5.61 -2.71
CA ASN A 40 3.83 7.05 -2.44
C ASN A 40 2.40 7.59 -2.48
N ARG A 41 1.62 7.24 -3.51
CA ARG A 41 0.25 7.70 -3.65
C ARG A 41 -0.65 7.23 -2.49
N ILE A 42 -0.52 5.97 -2.06
CA ILE A 42 -1.27 5.43 -0.92
C ILE A 42 -0.88 6.16 0.38
N LYS A 43 0.42 6.43 0.60
CA LYS A 43 0.88 7.19 1.77
C LYS A 43 0.35 8.63 1.79
N GLU A 44 0.30 9.29 0.63
CA GLU A 44 -0.28 10.62 0.48
C GLU A 44 -1.77 10.62 0.83
N GLU A 45 -2.55 9.67 0.30
CA GLU A 45 -3.98 9.54 0.61
C GLU A 45 -4.22 9.25 2.10
N MET A 46 -3.40 8.39 2.74
CA MET A 46 -3.48 8.16 4.18
C MET A 46 -3.17 9.40 5.01
N THR A 47 -2.32 10.29 4.50
CA THR A 47 -1.96 11.54 5.19
C THR A 47 -3.03 12.60 4.98
N ALA A 48 -3.62 12.66 3.79
CA ALA A 48 -4.66 13.62 3.43
C ALA A 48 -6.03 13.27 4.04
N PHE A 49 -6.38 11.99 4.11
CA PHE A 49 -7.69 11.50 4.56
C PHE A 49 -7.56 10.36 5.57
N PRO A 50 -6.93 10.59 6.74
CA PRO A 50 -6.70 9.54 7.74
C PRO A 50 -8.01 8.87 8.21
N GLU A 51 -9.14 9.57 8.18
CA GLU A 51 -10.46 9.04 8.55
C GLU A 51 -11.01 7.96 7.60
N LYS A 52 -10.49 7.88 6.36
CA LYS A 52 -10.88 6.85 5.38
C LYS A 52 -10.11 5.54 5.54
N PHE A 53 -9.09 5.51 6.41
CA PHE A 53 -8.21 4.36 6.66
C PHE A 53 -8.33 3.89 8.12
#